data_AF-A0AA96J580-F1
#
_entry.id   AF-A0AA96J580-F1
#
_cell.length_a   1.000
_cell.length_b   1.000
_cell.length_c   1.000
_cell.angle_alpha   90.00
_cell.angle_beta   90.00
_cell.angle_gamma   90.00
#
_symmetry.space_group_name_H-M   'P 1'
#
loop_
_entity.id
_entity.type
_entity.pdbx_description
1 polymer ?
#
loop_
_entity_poly.entity_id
_entity_poly.type
_entity_poly.pdbx_seq_one_letter_code
_entity_poly.pdbx_strand_id
1 'polypeptide(L)'
;MKKKEAVRLYKFSDATLVTKSLEKLAFIKRDEAEFDKYNITAVKREALKAEVEAFSELETDVEALQDQVERTELKDKKAEEIRVNVREVMSSVELVYAVDSAKYKKFGTESLSRQTDSELLITAKRVVRVGTEMLPVLSEHGLTADELSKITDLANEFMDLIVDQHVEIGERDIKQEDRVEAGNAIYSVLIKYTNLGQAIWIDKDTAKHNDYVMYNTHTGEAPEDGDAA
;
A
#
# COMPACT_ATOMS: atom_id res chain seq x y z
N MET A 1 -6.02 9.25 -21.00
CA MET A 1 -6.33 10.16 -19.88
C MET A 1 -6.09 9.38 -18.60
N LYS A 2 -5.34 9.92 -17.63
CA LYS A 2 -5.24 9.29 -16.30
C LYS A 2 -6.61 9.40 -15.62
N LYS A 3 -7.08 8.34 -14.97
CA LYS A 3 -8.26 8.39 -14.10
C LYS A 3 -7.97 9.45 -13.03
N LYS A 4 -8.96 10.29 -12.73
CA LYS A 4 -8.81 11.27 -11.65
C LYS A 4 -8.91 10.50 -10.34
N GLU A 5 -7.90 10.64 -9.48
CA GLU A 5 -7.88 10.00 -8.16
C GLU A 5 -9.16 10.34 -7.38
N ALA A 6 -9.75 9.33 -6.75
CA ALA A 6 -10.92 9.49 -5.92
C ALA A 6 -10.56 10.35 -4.69
N VAL A 7 -11.36 11.38 -4.42
CA VAL A 7 -11.22 12.23 -3.22
C VAL A 7 -12.35 11.90 -2.26
N ARG A 8 -12.05 11.80 -0.97
CA ARG A 8 -13.07 11.59 0.07
C ARG A 8 -14.08 12.72 0.06
N LEU A 9 -15.37 12.38 0.06
CA LEU A 9 -16.49 13.33 0.06
C LEU A 9 -16.84 13.82 1.48
N TYR A 10 -16.38 13.11 2.51
CA TYR A 10 -16.62 13.44 3.91
C TYR A 10 -15.36 14.02 4.57
N LYS A 11 -15.58 14.97 5.49
CA LYS A 11 -14.52 15.72 6.19
C LYS A 11 -14.19 15.15 7.60
N PHE A 12 -14.38 13.86 7.81
CA PHE A 12 -14.06 13.17 9.06
C PHE A 12 -13.36 11.84 8.77
N SER A 13 -12.89 11.13 9.80
CA SER A 13 -12.16 9.87 9.60
C SER A 13 -13.08 8.74 9.12
N ASP A 14 -12.50 7.73 8.46
CA ASP A 14 -13.20 6.50 8.05
C ASP A 14 -13.84 5.79 9.27
N ALA A 15 -13.17 5.80 10.43
CA ALA A 15 -13.74 5.29 11.68
C ALA A 15 -14.98 6.09 12.15
N THR A 16 -14.96 7.41 11.93
CA THR A 16 -16.11 8.28 12.20
C THR A 16 -17.25 8.02 11.22
N LEU A 17 -16.94 7.72 9.95
CA LEU A 17 -17.94 7.29 8.96
C LEU A 17 -18.65 6.02 9.42
N VAL A 18 -17.92 4.99 9.84
CA VAL A 18 -18.48 3.72 10.32
C VAL A 18 -19.41 3.96 11.51
N THR A 19 -18.90 4.61 12.56
CA THR A 19 -19.67 4.84 13.80
C THR A 19 -20.89 5.72 13.57
N LYS A 20 -20.77 6.81 12.81
CA LYS A 20 -21.93 7.66 12.43
C LYS A 20 -22.94 6.87 11.60
N SER A 21 -22.49 6.07 10.64
CA SER A 21 -23.42 5.27 9.80
C SER A 21 -24.26 4.33 10.65
N LEU A 22 -23.62 3.60 11.57
CA LEU A 22 -24.30 2.68 12.49
C LEU A 22 -25.26 3.41 13.45
N GLU A 23 -24.83 4.57 13.98
CA GLU A 23 -25.68 5.44 14.80
C GLU A 23 -26.93 5.88 14.03
N LYS A 24 -26.77 6.44 12.83
CA LYS A 24 -27.90 6.93 12.03
C LYS A 24 -28.82 5.79 11.60
N LEU A 25 -28.28 4.63 11.23
CA LEU A 25 -29.08 3.44 10.95
C LEU A 25 -29.94 3.01 12.15
N ALA A 26 -29.43 3.14 13.38
CA ALA A 26 -30.20 2.88 14.59
C ALA A 26 -31.37 3.88 14.75
N PHE A 27 -31.15 5.17 14.46
CA PHE A 27 -32.23 6.17 14.47
C PHE A 27 -33.27 5.93 13.37
N ILE A 28 -32.83 5.61 12.14
CA ILE A 28 -33.73 5.25 11.04
C ILE A 28 -34.58 4.04 11.43
N LYS A 29 -34.00 3.03 12.09
CA LYS A 29 -34.73 1.87 12.58
C LYS A 29 -35.74 2.24 13.67
N ARG A 30 -35.39 3.12 14.60
CA ARG A 30 -36.34 3.67 15.61
C ARG A 30 -37.53 4.35 14.94
N ASP A 31 -37.28 5.06 13.84
CA ASP A 31 -38.27 5.87 13.13
C ASP A 31 -38.80 5.18 11.85
N GLU A 32 -38.71 3.85 11.77
CA GLU A 32 -38.94 3.08 10.53
C GLU A 32 -40.31 3.32 9.89
N ALA A 33 -41.36 3.52 10.69
CA ALA A 33 -42.70 3.80 10.18
C ALA A 33 -42.78 5.09 9.34
N GLU A 34 -41.94 6.10 9.62
CA GLU A 34 -41.87 7.32 8.82
C GLU A 34 -40.98 7.12 7.57
N PHE A 35 -39.89 6.38 7.70
CA PHE A 35 -38.95 6.10 6.61
C PHE A 35 -39.49 5.13 5.55
N ASP A 36 -40.32 4.17 5.96
CA ASP A 36 -40.96 3.21 5.05
C ASP A 36 -41.89 3.91 4.04
N LYS A 37 -42.47 5.07 4.40
CA LYS A 37 -43.27 5.91 3.50
C LYS A 37 -42.47 6.42 2.29
N TYR A 38 -41.15 6.49 2.42
CA TYR A 38 -40.21 6.91 1.38
C TYR A 38 -39.42 5.72 0.79
N ASN A 39 -39.91 4.50 1.00
CA ASN A 39 -39.29 3.27 0.52
C ASN A 39 -37.86 3.06 1.08
N ILE A 40 -37.58 3.53 2.30
CA ILE A 40 -36.34 3.21 3.03
C ILE A 40 -36.62 2.04 3.98
N THR A 41 -36.84 0.87 3.37
CA THR A 41 -37.27 -0.36 4.04
C THR A 41 -36.14 -1.03 4.82
N ALA A 42 -36.49 -2.03 5.65
CA ALA A 42 -35.52 -2.87 6.34
C ALA A 42 -34.44 -3.43 5.40
N VAL A 43 -34.81 -3.85 4.18
CA VAL A 43 -33.86 -4.37 3.18
C VAL A 43 -32.79 -3.33 2.81
N LYS A 44 -33.18 -2.07 2.58
CA LYS A 44 -32.22 -1.02 2.24
C LYS A 44 -31.35 -0.61 3.43
N ARG A 45 -31.87 -0.70 4.65
CA ARG A 45 -31.13 -0.43 5.88
C ARG A 45 -30.07 -1.51 6.12
N GLU A 46 -30.44 -2.77 5.97
CA GLU A 46 -29.50 -3.90 6.10
C GLU A 46 -28.46 -3.89 4.97
N ALA A 47 -28.83 -3.49 3.74
CA ALA A 47 -27.86 -3.32 2.65
C ALA A 47 -26.79 -2.26 2.99
N LEU A 48 -27.20 -1.07 3.43
CA LEU A 48 -26.24 -0.03 3.86
C LEU A 48 -25.40 -0.49 5.06
N LYS A 49 -26.01 -1.22 6.00
CA LYS A 49 -25.29 -1.77 7.15
C LYS A 49 -24.20 -2.76 6.71
N ALA A 50 -24.52 -3.66 5.77
CA ALA A 50 -23.57 -4.61 5.22
C ALA A 50 -22.43 -3.91 4.47
N GLU A 51 -22.71 -2.82 3.74
CA GLU A 51 -21.67 -1.98 3.11
C GLU A 51 -20.73 -1.36 4.16
N VAL A 52 -21.28 -0.85 5.27
CA VAL A 52 -20.51 -0.27 6.38
C VAL A 52 -19.63 -1.32 7.06
N GLU A 53 -20.16 -2.52 7.30
CA GLU A 53 -19.41 -3.64 7.87
C GLU A 53 -18.31 -4.12 6.91
N ALA A 54 -18.60 -4.26 5.62
CA ALA A 54 -17.57 -4.60 4.63
C ALA A 54 -16.47 -3.52 4.56
N PHE A 55 -16.84 -2.24 4.65
CA PHE A 55 -15.90 -1.13 4.66
C PHE A 55 -15.02 -1.09 5.92
N SER A 56 -15.51 -1.53 7.08
CA SER A 56 -14.69 -1.59 8.30
C SER A 56 -13.64 -2.70 8.25
N GLU A 57 -13.86 -3.73 7.45
CA GLU A 57 -12.92 -4.85 7.24
C GLU A 57 -11.96 -4.61 6.06
N LEU A 58 -12.13 -3.53 5.28
CA LEU A 58 -11.17 -3.16 4.25
C LEU A 58 -9.85 -2.76 4.90
N GLU A 59 -8.77 -3.33 4.36
CA GLU A 59 -7.40 -3.03 4.74
C GLU A 59 -7.12 -1.52 4.77
N THR A 60 -6.46 -1.08 5.82
CA THR A 60 -6.09 0.31 6.01
C THR A 60 -4.77 0.63 5.31
N ASP A 61 -4.54 1.92 5.02
CA ASP A 61 -3.24 2.38 4.49
C ASP A 61 -2.08 2.06 5.44
N VAL A 62 -2.34 1.94 6.74
CA VAL A 62 -1.32 1.57 7.73
C VAL A 62 -0.89 0.12 7.53
N GLU A 63 -1.84 -0.80 7.34
CA GLU A 63 -1.58 -2.22 7.08
C GLU A 63 -0.84 -2.39 5.74
N ALA A 64 -1.36 -1.81 4.66
CA ALA A 64 -0.72 -1.87 3.35
C ALA A 64 0.69 -1.26 3.33
N LEU A 65 0.93 -0.21 4.13
CA LEU A 65 2.26 0.35 4.31
C LEU A 65 3.20 -0.62 5.05
N GLN A 66 2.72 -1.38 6.04
CA GLN A 66 3.57 -2.36 6.72
C GLN A 66 3.97 -3.51 5.79
N ASP A 67 3.05 -3.99 4.95
CA ASP A 67 3.35 -5.01 3.94
C ASP A 67 4.44 -4.53 2.96
N GLN A 68 4.32 -3.28 2.49
CA GLN A 68 5.33 -2.63 1.66
C GLN A 68 6.70 -2.53 2.37
N VAL A 69 6.70 -2.18 3.67
CA VAL A 69 7.93 -2.11 4.49
C VAL A 69 8.56 -3.50 4.61
N GLU A 70 7.78 -4.54 4.91
CA GLU A 70 8.27 -5.91 5.01
C GLU A 70 8.95 -6.37 3.71
N ARG A 71 8.33 -6.13 2.53
CA ARG A 71 8.98 -6.45 1.25
C ARG A 71 10.28 -5.70 1.04
N THR A 72 10.33 -4.43 1.46
CA THR A 72 11.54 -3.62 1.37
C THR A 72 12.66 -4.22 2.23
N GLU A 73 12.36 -4.62 3.45
CA GLU A 73 13.33 -5.24 4.36
C GLU A 73 13.85 -6.59 3.83
N LEU A 74 12.97 -7.44 3.28
CA LEU A 74 13.36 -8.71 2.69
C LEU A 74 14.29 -8.53 1.49
N LYS A 75 13.94 -7.58 0.61
CA LYS A 75 14.76 -7.22 -0.55
C LYS A 75 16.13 -6.68 -0.13
N ASP A 76 16.16 -5.74 0.82
CA ASP A 76 17.41 -5.11 1.28
C ASP A 76 18.33 -6.12 1.98
N LYS A 77 17.76 -7.04 2.77
CA LYS A 77 18.50 -8.17 3.35
C LYS A 77 19.13 -9.04 2.26
N LYS A 78 18.38 -9.36 1.20
CA LYS A 78 18.88 -10.16 0.08
C LYS A 78 19.99 -9.42 -0.70
N ALA A 79 19.86 -8.10 -0.86
CA ALA A 79 20.91 -7.28 -1.45
C ALA A 79 22.22 -7.38 -0.66
N GLU A 80 22.16 -7.32 0.67
CA GLU A 80 23.36 -7.49 1.51
C GLU A 80 23.94 -8.91 1.42
N GLU A 81 23.11 -9.95 1.37
CA GLU A 81 23.59 -11.32 1.13
C GLU A 81 24.37 -11.43 -0.19
N ILE A 82 23.86 -10.83 -1.28
CA ILE A 82 24.58 -10.77 -2.56
C ILE A 82 25.90 -10.02 -2.39
N ARG A 83 25.91 -8.85 -1.75
CA ARG A 83 27.13 -8.04 -1.56
C ARG A 83 28.19 -8.81 -0.77
N VAL A 84 27.82 -9.58 0.25
CA VAL A 84 28.74 -10.43 1.00
C VAL A 84 29.36 -11.51 0.11
N ASN A 85 28.54 -12.30 -0.58
CA ASN A 85 29.04 -13.40 -1.42
C ASN A 85 29.89 -12.89 -2.60
N VAL A 86 29.54 -11.73 -3.17
CA VAL A 86 30.37 -11.09 -4.19
C VAL A 86 31.74 -10.68 -3.64
N ARG A 87 31.82 -10.14 -2.41
CA ARG A 87 33.11 -9.80 -1.78
C ARG A 87 33.96 -11.04 -1.48
N GLU A 88 33.34 -12.15 -1.09
CA GLU A 88 34.02 -13.43 -0.90
C GLU A 88 34.68 -13.90 -2.20
N VAL A 89 33.92 -13.92 -3.31
CA VAL A 89 34.48 -14.25 -4.64
C VAL A 89 35.61 -13.30 -5.02
N MET A 90 35.43 -11.99 -4.83
CA MET A 90 36.47 -11.01 -5.16
C MET A 90 37.73 -11.18 -4.31
N SER A 91 37.63 -11.67 -3.08
CA SER A 91 38.80 -11.98 -2.25
C SER A 91 39.69 -13.04 -2.90
N SER A 92 39.10 -14.09 -3.49
CA SER A 92 39.86 -15.07 -4.29
C SER A 92 40.46 -14.48 -5.56
N VAL A 93 39.77 -13.52 -6.19
CA VAL A 93 40.28 -12.82 -7.38
C VAL A 93 41.50 -11.94 -7.04
N GLU A 94 41.51 -11.26 -5.89
CA GLU A 94 42.62 -10.41 -5.43
C GLU A 94 43.92 -11.17 -5.17
N LEU A 95 43.82 -12.46 -4.83
CA LEU A 95 45.00 -13.32 -4.65
C LEU A 95 45.76 -13.58 -5.96
N VAL A 96 45.10 -13.41 -7.11
CA VAL A 96 45.66 -13.75 -8.43
C VAL A 96 45.91 -12.51 -9.28
N TYR A 97 45.01 -11.52 -9.20
CA TYR A 97 45.01 -10.37 -10.07
C TYR A 97 45.08 -9.07 -9.26
N ALA A 98 46.00 -8.19 -9.66
CA ALA A 98 46.06 -6.84 -9.10
C ALA A 98 44.76 -6.07 -9.35
N VAL A 99 44.34 -5.27 -8.38
CA VAL A 99 43.07 -4.51 -8.38
C VAL A 99 42.93 -3.57 -9.59
N ASP A 100 44.04 -3.06 -10.10
CA ASP A 100 44.08 -2.17 -11.26
C ASP A 100 44.04 -2.91 -12.61
N SER A 101 44.22 -4.24 -12.61
CA SER A 101 44.29 -5.07 -13.81
C SER A 101 42.94 -5.18 -14.54
N ALA A 102 43.02 -5.37 -15.86
CA ALA A 102 41.83 -5.60 -16.68
C ALA A 102 41.04 -6.84 -16.27
N LYS A 103 41.73 -7.89 -15.75
CA LYS A 103 41.09 -9.12 -15.29
C LYS A 103 40.28 -8.91 -14.01
N TYR A 104 40.82 -8.17 -13.05
CA TYR A 104 40.09 -7.79 -11.84
C TYR A 104 38.89 -6.91 -12.17
N LYS A 105 39.09 -5.85 -12.97
CA LYS A 105 38.01 -4.91 -13.36
C LYS A 105 36.91 -5.55 -14.20
N LYS A 106 37.16 -6.68 -14.86
CA LYS A 106 36.16 -7.42 -15.64
C LYS A 106 34.95 -7.85 -14.79
N PHE A 107 35.14 -8.05 -13.48
CA PHE A 107 34.06 -8.38 -12.54
C PHE A 107 33.08 -7.22 -12.31
N GLY A 108 33.50 -5.97 -12.51
CA GLY A 108 32.62 -4.80 -12.44
C GLY A 108 32.05 -4.53 -11.05
N THR A 109 32.77 -4.89 -9.99
CA THR A 109 32.35 -4.75 -8.58
C THR A 109 32.70 -3.37 -7.99
N GLU A 110 32.97 -2.39 -8.85
CA GLU A 110 33.27 -1.02 -8.44
C GLU A 110 32.09 -0.41 -7.67
N SER A 111 32.39 0.20 -6.52
CA SER A 111 31.39 0.83 -5.65
C SER A 111 30.21 -0.08 -5.26
N LEU A 112 30.46 -1.38 -5.06
CA LEU A 112 29.44 -2.41 -4.75
C LEU A 112 28.42 -2.00 -3.66
N SER A 113 28.86 -1.27 -2.62
CA SER A 113 28.00 -0.80 -1.53
C SER A 113 27.07 0.36 -1.91
N ARG A 114 27.30 1.00 -3.06
CA ARG A 114 26.52 2.15 -3.56
C ARG A 114 25.70 1.80 -4.81
N GLN A 115 25.78 0.57 -5.28
CA GLN A 115 25.00 0.11 -6.42
C GLN A 115 23.52 0.08 -6.06
N THR A 116 22.70 0.60 -6.97
CA THR A 116 21.25 0.41 -6.99
C THR A 116 20.90 -1.07 -7.14
N ASP A 117 19.67 -1.46 -6.83
CA ASP A 117 19.23 -2.85 -6.93
C ASP A 117 19.41 -3.42 -8.34
N SER A 118 19.11 -2.62 -9.37
CA SER A 118 19.31 -3.00 -10.77
C SER A 118 20.78 -3.19 -11.11
N GLU A 119 21.67 -2.30 -10.64
CA GLU A 119 23.11 -2.43 -10.85
C GLU A 119 23.69 -3.64 -10.11
N LEU A 120 23.25 -3.88 -8.87
CA LEU A 120 23.69 -5.02 -8.06
C LEU A 120 23.29 -6.34 -8.70
N LEU A 121 22.06 -6.45 -9.22
CA LEU A 121 21.58 -7.63 -9.93
C LEU A 121 22.43 -7.96 -11.16
N ILE A 122 22.74 -6.94 -11.97
CA ILE A 122 23.60 -7.11 -13.15
C ILE A 122 25.04 -7.43 -12.75
N THR A 123 25.53 -6.84 -11.66
CA THR A 123 26.88 -7.10 -11.11
C THR A 123 26.98 -8.54 -10.61
N ALA A 124 26.02 -9.05 -9.86
CA ALA A 124 25.99 -10.43 -9.38
C ALA A 124 26.05 -11.43 -10.54
N LYS A 125 25.21 -11.24 -11.57
CA LYS A 125 25.21 -12.08 -12.78
C LYS A 125 26.53 -11.98 -13.56
N ARG A 126 27.16 -10.80 -13.57
CA ARG A 126 28.48 -10.60 -14.19
C ARG A 126 29.56 -11.35 -13.42
N VAL A 127 29.57 -11.26 -12.08
CA VAL A 127 30.51 -11.97 -11.21
C VAL A 127 30.43 -13.47 -11.44
N VAL A 128 29.22 -14.04 -11.52
CA VAL A 128 29.02 -15.45 -11.87
C VAL A 128 29.65 -15.77 -13.22
N ARG A 129 29.27 -15.04 -14.28
CA ARG A 129 29.76 -15.31 -15.64
C ARG A 129 31.29 -15.21 -15.75
N VAL A 130 31.89 -14.17 -15.19
CA VAL A 130 33.34 -13.94 -15.24
C VAL A 130 34.08 -14.92 -14.32
N GLY A 131 33.53 -15.20 -13.15
CA GLY A 131 34.04 -16.19 -12.22
C GLY A 131 34.07 -17.59 -12.83
N THR A 132 33.02 -17.99 -13.55
CA THR A 132 32.96 -19.27 -14.28
C THR A 132 34.02 -19.32 -15.39
N GLU A 133 34.18 -18.24 -16.15
CA GLU A 133 35.20 -18.15 -17.21
C GLU A 133 36.63 -18.30 -16.63
N MET A 134 36.89 -17.73 -15.46
CA MET A 134 38.21 -17.72 -14.82
C MET A 134 38.41 -18.85 -13.80
N LEU A 135 37.42 -19.72 -13.63
CA LEU A 135 37.42 -20.81 -12.65
C LEU A 135 38.66 -21.73 -12.77
N PRO A 136 39.18 -22.07 -13.97
CA PRO A 136 40.39 -22.90 -14.09
C PRO A 136 41.63 -22.34 -13.40
N VAL A 137 41.69 -21.02 -13.18
CA VAL A 137 42.80 -20.35 -12.48
C VAL A 137 42.42 -20.07 -11.03
N LEU A 138 41.20 -19.58 -10.80
CA LEU A 138 40.76 -19.11 -9.49
C LEU A 138 40.45 -20.26 -8.51
N SER A 139 40.24 -21.49 -9.00
CA SER A 139 39.98 -22.65 -8.14
C SER A 139 41.15 -23.01 -7.24
N GLU A 140 42.40 -22.73 -7.67
CA GLU A 140 43.59 -22.89 -6.82
C GLU A 140 43.62 -21.89 -5.65
N HIS A 141 42.80 -20.84 -5.72
CA HIS A 141 42.73 -19.73 -4.76
C HIS A 141 41.37 -19.67 -4.04
N GLY A 142 40.67 -20.80 -3.97
CA GLY A 142 39.49 -20.97 -3.14
C GLY A 142 38.16 -20.69 -3.83
N LEU A 143 38.13 -20.19 -5.08
CA LEU A 143 36.87 -20.02 -5.78
C LEU A 143 36.29 -21.37 -6.21
N THR A 144 35.04 -21.63 -5.84
CA THR A 144 34.32 -22.87 -6.18
C THR A 144 33.15 -22.62 -7.11
N ALA A 145 32.74 -23.65 -7.85
CA ALA A 145 31.51 -23.59 -8.63
C ALA A 145 30.26 -23.40 -7.75
N ASP A 146 30.29 -23.93 -6.52
CA ASP A 146 29.18 -23.84 -5.56
C ASP A 146 28.96 -22.39 -5.07
N GLU A 147 30.02 -21.62 -4.83
CA GLU A 147 29.92 -20.19 -4.50
C GLU A 147 29.27 -19.38 -5.63
N LEU A 148 29.61 -19.70 -6.89
CA LEU A 148 29.01 -19.06 -8.06
C LEU A 148 27.54 -19.48 -8.24
N SER A 149 27.20 -20.74 -7.95
CA SER A 149 25.82 -21.22 -7.94
C SER A 149 25.00 -20.48 -6.88
N LYS A 150 25.55 -20.34 -5.67
CA LYS A 150 24.90 -19.60 -4.57
C LYS A 150 24.60 -18.15 -4.95
N ILE A 151 25.54 -17.44 -5.59
CA ILE A 151 25.28 -16.08 -6.10
C ILE A 151 24.16 -16.07 -7.16
N THR A 152 24.09 -17.10 -8.00
CA THR A 152 23.02 -17.24 -9.01
C THR A 152 21.66 -17.38 -8.34
N ASP A 153 21.54 -18.24 -7.33
CA ASP A 153 20.30 -18.47 -6.59
C ASP A 153 19.87 -17.18 -5.86
N LEU A 154 20.79 -16.53 -5.15
CA LEU A 154 20.54 -15.25 -4.49
C LEU A 154 20.10 -14.16 -5.46
N ALA A 155 20.71 -14.09 -6.65
CA ALA A 155 20.35 -13.10 -7.67
C ALA A 155 18.97 -13.36 -8.29
N ASN A 156 18.53 -14.61 -8.39
CA ASN A 156 17.18 -14.95 -8.85
C ASN A 156 16.15 -14.56 -7.78
N GLU A 157 16.37 -14.96 -6.52
CA GLU A 157 15.50 -14.56 -5.40
C GLU A 157 15.42 -13.04 -5.24
N PHE A 158 16.54 -12.34 -5.41
CA PHE A 158 16.56 -10.87 -5.37
C PHE A 158 15.75 -10.24 -6.49
N MET A 159 15.76 -10.83 -7.69
CA MET A 159 14.94 -10.34 -8.81
C MET A 159 13.46 -10.46 -8.49
N ASP A 160 13.04 -11.60 -7.92
CA ASP A 160 11.65 -11.82 -7.52
C ASP A 160 11.24 -10.81 -6.43
N LEU A 161 12.09 -10.58 -5.43
CA LEU A 161 11.83 -9.60 -4.36
C LEU A 161 11.74 -8.14 -4.86
N ILE A 162 12.51 -7.76 -5.90
CA ILE A 162 12.37 -6.44 -6.54
C ILE A 162 11.00 -6.32 -7.19
N VAL A 163 10.54 -7.37 -7.88
CA VAL A 163 9.22 -7.39 -8.52
C VAL A 163 8.12 -7.34 -7.46
N ASP A 164 8.21 -8.15 -6.41
CA ASP A 164 7.24 -8.17 -5.31
C ASP A 164 7.10 -6.80 -4.64
N GLN A 165 8.23 -6.11 -4.37
CA GLN A 165 8.18 -4.75 -3.84
C GLN A 165 7.40 -3.79 -4.76
N HIS A 166 7.60 -3.87 -6.07
CA HIS A 166 6.87 -3.03 -7.03
C HIS A 166 5.39 -3.39 -7.09
N VAL A 167 5.04 -4.67 -6.96
CA VAL A 167 3.65 -5.13 -6.90
C VAL A 167 2.97 -4.56 -5.66
N GLU A 168 3.54 -4.70 -4.46
CA GLU A 168 2.94 -4.15 -3.23
C GLU A 168 2.75 -2.63 -3.27
N ILE A 169 3.70 -1.90 -3.87
CA ILE A 169 3.54 -0.44 -4.09
C ILE A 169 2.29 -0.16 -4.93
N GLY A 170 2.10 -0.91 -6.02
CA GLY A 170 0.92 -0.77 -6.87
C GLY A 170 -0.37 -1.23 -6.19
N GLU A 171 -0.33 -2.32 -5.42
CA GLU A 171 -1.48 -2.82 -4.69
C GLU A 171 -1.93 -1.84 -3.61
N ARG A 172 -1.00 -1.18 -2.91
CA ARG A 172 -1.32 -0.15 -1.92
C ARG A 172 -2.09 1.02 -2.54
N ASP A 173 -1.66 1.49 -3.71
CA ASP A 173 -2.36 2.57 -4.43
C ASP A 173 -3.80 2.16 -4.79
N ILE A 174 -3.99 0.92 -5.27
CA ILE A 174 -5.32 0.36 -5.60
C ILE A 174 -6.19 0.25 -4.34
N LYS A 175 -5.67 -0.35 -3.26
CA LYS A 175 -6.37 -0.52 -1.98
C LYS A 175 -6.80 0.83 -1.40
N GLN A 176 -5.96 1.85 -1.51
CA GLN A 176 -6.29 3.20 -1.09
C GLN A 176 -7.45 3.79 -1.89
N GLU A 177 -7.44 3.63 -3.22
CA GLU A 177 -8.51 4.10 -4.09
C GLU A 177 -9.84 3.39 -3.80
N ASP A 178 -9.81 2.05 -3.73
CA ASP A 178 -10.99 1.22 -3.41
C ASP A 178 -11.61 1.61 -2.07
N ARG A 179 -10.78 1.88 -1.07
CA ARG A 179 -11.24 2.35 0.24
C ARG A 179 -11.92 3.71 0.15
N VAL A 180 -11.37 4.67 -0.60
CA VAL A 180 -12.00 5.98 -0.79
C VAL A 180 -13.34 5.85 -1.52
N GLU A 181 -13.41 5.04 -2.56
CA GLU A 181 -14.64 4.81 -3.32
C GLU A 181 -15.73 4.15 -2.46
N ALA A 182 -15.39 3.13 -1.68
CA ALA A 182 -16.32 2.47 -0.76
C ALA A 182 -16.86 3.42 0.32
N GLY A 183 -15.98 4.22 0.94
CA GLY A 183 -16.39 5.23 1.92
C GLY A 183 -17.31 6.30 1.31
N ASN A 184 -17.01 6.73 0.08
CA ASN A 184 -17.83 7.68 -0.65
C ASN A 184 -19.22 7.15 -1.02
N ALA A 185 -19.31 5.86 -1.36
CA ALA A 185 -20.59 5.19 -1.64
C ALA A 185 -21.48 5.20 -0.40
N ILE A 186 -20.95 4.76 0.75
CA ILE A 186 -21.64 4.78 2.05
C ILE A 186 -22.10 6.20 2.40
N TYR A 187 -21.17 7.16 2.35
CA TYR A 187 -21.46 8.55 2.71
C TYR A 187 -22.57 9.15 1.83
N SER A 188 -22.56 8.85 0.53
CA SER A 188 -23.57 9.34 -0.42
C SER A 188 -24.97 8.82 -0.10
N VAL A 189 -25.11 7.57 0.34
CA VAL A 189 -26.40 7.00 0.77
C VAL A 189 -26.80 7.58 2.13
N LEU A 190 -25.85 7.64 3.07
CA LEU A 190 -26.07 8.13 4.42
C LEU A 190 -26.57 9.58 4.45
N ILE A 191 -26.00 10.46 3.64
CA ILE A 191 -26.44 11.87 3.52
C ILE A 191 -27.89 11.95 3.03
N LYS A 192 -28.30 11.13 2.07
CA LYS A 192 -29.69 11.11 1.58
C LYS A 192 -30.65 10.70 2.70
N TYR A 193 -30.31 9.67 3.46
CA TYR A 193 -31.18 9.17 4.54
C TYR A 193 -31.26 10.16 5.71
N THR A 194 -30.14 10.79 6.07
CA THR A 194 -30.10 11.78 7.15
C THR A 194 -30.81 13.08 6.77
N ASN A 195 -30.69 13.55 5.53
CA ASN A 195 -31.48 14.69 5.04
C ASN A 195 -32.98 14.39 5.05
N LEU A 196 -33.37 13.17 4.67
CA LEU A 196 -34.77 12.73 4.79
C LEU A 196 -35.23 12.71 6.25
N GLY A 197 -34.41 12.18 7.16
CA GLY A 197 -34.72 12.16 8.60
C GLY A 197 -34.93 13.56 9.17
N GLN A 198 -34.04 14.50 8.84
CA GLN A 198 -34.21 15.92 9.20
C GLN A 198 -35.56 16.46 8.65
N ALA A 199 -35.86 16.24 7.37
CA ALA A 199 -37.10 16.70 6.76
C ALA A 199 -38.37 16.07 7.38
N ILE A 200 -38.31 14.81 7.80
CA ILE A 200 -39.45 14.12 8.46
C ILE A 200 -39.78 14.78 9.80
N TRP A 201 -38.76 15.22 10.55
CA TRP A 201 -38.88 15.64 11.95
C TRP A 201 -38.84 17.16 12.18
N ILE A 202 -38.48 17.96 11.16
CA ILE A 202 -38.26 19.41 11.28
C ILE A 202 -39.39 20.17 11.99
N ASP A 203 -40.65 19.86 11.66
CA ASP A 203 -41.84 20.49 12.26
C ASP A 203 -42.55 19.62 13.31
N LYS A 204 -41.98 18.45 13.65
CA LYS A 204 -42.62 17.44 14.51
C LYS A 204 -41.88 17.24 15.84
N ASP A 205 -40.57 17.13 15.80
CA ASP A 205 -39.74 16.81 16.97
C ASP A 205 -38.28 17.27 16.76
N THR A 206 -37.89 18.31 17.48
CA THR A 206 -36.54 18.89 17.39
C THR A 206 -35.45 17.93 17.87
N ALA A 207 -35.72 17.10 18.88
CA ALA A 207 -34.73 16.15 19.37
C ALA A 207 -34.45 15.09 18.29
N LYS A 208 -35.51 14.54 17.68
CA LYS A 208 -35.36 13.59 16.58
C LYS A 208 -34.76 14.22 15.33
N HIS A 209 -35.05 15.48 15.02
CA HIS A 209 -34.39 16.21 13.94
C HIS A 209 -32.86 16.23 14.14
N ASN A 210 -32.41 16.58 15.36
CA ASN A 210 -30.99 16.71 15.68
C ASN A 210 -30.25 15.37 15.63
N ASP A 211 -30.93 14.25 15.87
CA ASP A 211 -30.37 12.90 15.72
C ASP A 211 -29.88 12.62 14.29
N TYR A 212 -30.43 13.29 13.27
CA TYR A 212 -30.05 13.11 11.87
C TYR A 212 -29.02 14.12 11.37
N VAL A 213 -28.58 15.08 12.20
CA VAL A 213 -27.57 16.04 11.77
C VAL A 213 -26.21 15.34 11.64
N MET A 214 -25.59 15.48 10.48
CA MET A 214 -24.28 14.88 10.17
C MET A 214 -23.11 15.76 10.66
N TYR A 215 -23.25 17.08 10.56
CA TYR A 215 -22.28 18.09 10.99
C TYR A 215 -22.97 19.12 11.91
N ASN A 216 -22.53 19.25 13.17
CA ASN A 216 -23.10 20.16 14.17
C ASN A 216 -22.06 21.23 14.52
N THR A 217 -22.32 22.51 14.30
CA THR A 217 -21.34 23.55 14.70
C THR A 217 -21.90 24.95 14.98
N HIS A 218 -21.18 25.69 15.85
CA HIS A 218 -21.18 27.17 15.94
C HIS A 218 -19.98 27.81 15.20
N THR A 219 -18.88 27.05 14.99
CA THR A 219 -17.79 27.30 14.03
C THR A 219 -17.62 26.06 13.14
N GLY A 220 -18.55 25.90 12.21
CA GLY A 220 -18.56 24.82 11.22
C GLY A 220 -17.24 24.53 10.59
N GLU A 221 -16.64 23.37 10.86
CA GLU A 221 -16.17 22.67 9.68
C GLU A 221 -17.38 21.92 9.12
N ALA A 222 -18.00 22.35 8.01
CA ALA A 222 -17.62 23.35 6.96
C ALA A 222 -18.38 24.71 7.05
N PRO A 223 -18.09 25.79 6.26
CA PRO A 223 -17.07 26.02 5.19
C PRO A 223 -16.22 27.32 5.30
N GLU A 224 -15.19 27.48 4.45
CA GLU A 224 -14.90 28.73 3.72
C GLU A 224 -14.26 28.36 2.36
N ASP A 225 -15.05 28.35 1.29
CA ASP A 225 -14.55 28.72 -0.03
C ASP A 225 -15.21 30.06 -0.36
N GLY A 226 -14.49 31.12 0.01
CA GLY A 226 -14.46 32.47 -0.57
C GLY A 226 -15.78 33.15 -0.96
N ASP A 227 -16.05 34.25 -0.27
CA ASP A 227 -16.83 35.37 -0.79
C ASP A 227 -16.55 35.64 -2.28
N ALA A 228 -17.59 35.47 -3.10
CA ALA A 228 -17.68 36.09 -4.40
C ALA A 228 -18.85 37.09 -4.38
N ALA A 229 -18.56 38.27 -3.84
CA ALA A 229 -19.22 39.53 -4.17
C ALA A 229 -18.18 40.65 -4.20
#